data_AF-A0A0M3JGL3-F1
#
_entry.id   AF-A0A0M3JGL3-F1
#
_cell.length_a   1.000
_cell.length_b   1.000
_cell.length_c   1.000
_cell.angle_alpha   90.00
_cell.angle_beta   90.00
_cell.angle_gamma   90.00
#
_symmetry.space_group_name_H-M   'P 1'
#
loop_
_entity.id
_entity.type
_entity.pdbx_description
1 polymer ?
#
loop_
_entity_poly.entity_id
_entity_poly.type
_entity_poly.pdbx_seq_one_letter_code
_entity_poly.pdbx_strand_id
1 'polypeptide(L)'
;MQVQFGTVTDFFDSLQGTESFPLLDGDFFPYVDNLNTLSGSWTGFYNHRPYHKRFERIVQAKLRSVDLLCVAVGTCAEISERNEISRRDLALFQHHDAITGTSQRPVMLDYLKRFQFPTFALLGS
;
A
#
# COMPACT_ATOMS: atom_id res chain seq x y z
N MET A 1 36.85 -5.39 16.88
CA MET A 1 35.54 -4.87 16.46
C MET A 1 35.77 -3.75 15.47
N GLN A 2 35.27 -3.88 14.25
CA GLN A 2 35.35 -2.85 13.21
C GLN A 2 33.93 -2.29 13.02
N VAL A 3 33.78 -0.96 13.08
CA VAL A 3 32.50 -0.27 12.93
C VAL A 3 32.64 0.68 11.76
N GLN A 4 31.71 0.62 10.82
CA GLN A 4 31.67 1.47 9.64
C GLN A 4 30.24 1.76 9.24
N PHE A 5 30.03 2.85 8.50
CA PHE A 5 28.77 3.04 7.80
C PHE A 5 28.62 1.99 6.70
N GLY A 6 27.39 1.53 6.50
CA GLY A 6 27.04 0.55 5.48
C GLY A 6 25.59 0.69 5.08
N THR A 7 25.24 0.02 3.99
CA THR A 7 23.89 -0.10 3.45
C THR A 7 23.24 -1.40 3.90
N VAL A 8 21.93 -1.55 3.65
CA VAL A 8 21.22 -2.82 3.85
C VAL A 8 21.84 -3.92 2.98
N THR A 9 22.28 -3.59 1.77
CA THR A 9 22.96 -4.51 0.86
C THR A 9 24.28 -5.00 1.46
N ASP A 10 25.12 -4.10 1.97
CA ASP A 10 26.42 -4.46 2.57
C ASP A 10 26.25 -5.45 3.74
N PHE A 11 25.18 -5.28 4.54
CA PHE A 11 24.85 -6.20 5.61
C PHE A 11 24.52 -7.60 5.08
N PHE A 12 23.61 -7.72 4.10
CA PHE A 12 23.22 -9.03 3.56
C PHE A 12 24.34 -9.69 2.75
N ASP A 13 25.19 -8.91 2.08
CA ASP A 13 26.37 -9.42 1.39
C ASP A 13 27.38 -10.01 2.39
N SER A 14 27.52 -9.41 3.58
CA SER A 14 28.38 -9.96 4.65
C SER A 14 27.88 -11.28 5.22
N LEU A 15 26.60 -11.63 5.01
CA LEU A 15 26.02 -12.91 5.42
C LEU A 15 26.19 -14.01 4.37
N GLN A 16 26.60 -13.68 3.13
CA GLN A 16 26.78 -14.68 2.08
C GLN A 16 27.88 -15.69 2.48
N GLY A 17 27.57 -16.99 2.38
CA GLY A 17 28.51 -18.05 2.78
C GLY A 17 28.56 -18.32 4.29
N THR A 18 27.77 -17.62 5.10
CA THR A 18 27.51 -18.01 6.50
C THR A 18 26.45 -19.13 6.57
N GLU A 19 26.32 -19.76 7.74
CA GLU A 19 25.65 -21.06 7.98
C GLU A 19 24.18 -21.19 7.49
N SER A 20 23.62 -22.41 7.62
CA SER A 20 22.23 -22.72 7.30
C SER A 20 21.24 -21.91 8.15
N PHE A 21 20.36 -21.14 7.51
CA PHE A 21 19.26 -20.45 8.17
C PHE A 21 18.10 -21.41 8.49
N PRO A 22 17.39 -21.21 9.62
CA PRO A 22 16.18 -21.97 9.90
C PRO A 22 15.10 -21.66 8.86
N LEU A 23 14.34 -22.68 8.48
CA LEU A 23 13.10 -22.50 7.73
C LEU A 23 12.02 -21.97 8.68
N LEU A 24 11.30 -20.95 8.26
CA LEU A 24 10.17 -20.37 8.98
C LEU A 24 8.95 -20.36 8.05
N ASP A 25 7.81 -20.77 8.56
CA ASP A 25 6.52 -20.81 7.86
C ASP A 25 5.43 -20.13 8.70
N GLY A 26 4.41 -19.58 8.03
CA GLY A 26 3.34 -18.78 8.64
C GLY A 26 3.44 -17.28 8.37
N ASP A 27 2.68 -16.50 9.15
CA ASP A 27 2.69 -15.03 9.09
C ASP A 27 3.11 -14.41 10.44
N PHE A 28 3.15 -13.08 10.49
CA PHE A 28 3.47 -12.32 11.71
C PHE A 28 2.25 -11.53 12.22
N PHE A 29 1.03 -12.08 12.08
CA PHE A 29 -0.20 -11.46 12.57
C PHE A 29 -0.84 -12.26 13.72
N PRO A 30 -1.44 -11.59 14.72
CA PRO A 30 -1.44 -10.14 14.94
C PRO A 30 -0.11 -9.66 15.56
N TYR A 31 0.30 -8.44 15.21
CA TYR A 31 1.43 -7.78 15.88
C TYR A 31 1.04 -7.32 17.29
N VAL A 32 1.92 -7.59 18.26
CA VAL A 32 1.77 -7.18 19.66
C VAL A 32 3.09 -6.56 20.12
N ASP A 33 3.06 -5.30 20.55
CA ASP A 33 4.24 -4.58 21.03
C ASP A 33 4.51 -4.85 22.52
N ASN A 34 3.45 -5.00 23.32
CA ASN A 34 3.52 -5.24 24.76
C ASN A 34 2.48 -6.27 25.23
N LEU A 35 2.97 -7.45 25.61
CA LEU A 35 2.18 -8.58 26.10
C LEU A 35 1.53 -8.34 27.47
N ASN A 36 1.96 -7.30 28.21
CA ASN A 36 1.44 -6.99 29.54
C ASN A 36 0.20 -6.08 29.53
N THR A 37 -0.33 -5.74 28.34
CA THR A 37 -1.51 -4.86 28.22
C THR A 37 -2.68 -5.61 27.59
N LEU A 38 -3.89 -5.32 28.08
CA LEU A 38 -5.13 -5.93 27.58
C LEU A 38 -5.47 -5.56 26.12
N SER A 39 -4.78 -4.55 25.57
CA SER A 39 -4.99 -3.99 24.23
C SER A 39 -3.68 -3.85 23.45
N GLY A 40 -2.67 -4.68 23.74
CA GLY A 40 -1.37 -4.63 23.07
C GLY A 40 -1.38 -5.12 21.62
N SER A 41 -2.45 -5.78 21.18
CA SER A 41 -2.56 -6.26 19.79
C SER A 41 -3.04 -5.17 18.85
N TRP A 42 -2.29 -4.95 17.78
CA TRP A 42 -2.57 -3.92 16.78
C TRP A 42 -3.62 -4.41 15.78
N THR A 43 -4.79 -4.84 16.24
CA THR A 43 -5.88 -5.34 15.37
C THR A 43 -6.92 -4.27 15.03
N GLY A 44 -6.91 -3.14 15.74
CA GLY A 44 -7.86 -2.04 15.51
C GLY A 44 -7.79 -1.45 14.10
N PHE A 45 -6.58 -1.36 13.52
CA PHE A 45 -6.40 -0.82 12.16
C PHE A 45 -6.96 -1.72 11.06
N TYR A 46 -7.31 -2.99 11.36
CA TYR A 46 -7.98 -3.87 10.41
C TYR A 46 -9.32 -3.28 9.96
N ASN A 47 -10.05 -2.64 10.88
CA ASN A 47 -11.38 -2.09 10.64
C ASN A 47 -11.47 -0.56 10.69
N HIS A 48 -10.41 0.15 11.12
CA HIS A 48 -10.44 1.61 11.24
C HIS A 48 -10.68 2.30 9.88
N ARG A 49 -11.55 3.32 9.86
CA ARG A 49 -11.95 4.08 8.63
C ARG A 49 -12.39 3.18 7.46
N PRO A 50 -13.40 2.32 7.64
CA PRO A 50 -13.78 1.29 6.66
C PRO A 50 -14.24 1.87 5.32
N TYR A 51 -14.76 3.10 5.31
CA TYR A 51 -15.10 3.82 4.07
C TYR A 51 -13.91 3.93 3.13
N HIS A 52 -12.73 4.33 3.62
CA HIS A 52 -11.55 4.51 2.78
C HIS A 52 -11.03 3.17 2.27
N LYS A 53 -11.04 2.14 3.12
CA LYS A 53 -10.68 0.76 2.73
C LYS A 53 -11.58 0.24 1.60
N ARG A 54 -12.89 0.49 1.68
CA ARG A 54 -13.82 0.10 0.62
C ARG A 54 -13.60 0.92 -0.66
N PHE A 55 -13.37 2.22 -0.52
CA PHE A 55 -13.19 3.11 -1.66
C PHE A 55 -11.94 2.78 -2.47
N GLU A 56 -10.83 2.45 -1.80
CA GLU A 56 -9.60 1.96 -2.45
C GLU A 56 -9.87 0.74 -3.33
N ARG A 57 -10.61 -0.26 -2.84
CA ARG A 57 -10.95 -1.46 -3.63
C ARG A 57 -11.76 -1.15 -4.88
N ILE A 58 -12.65 -0.15 -4.81
CA ILE A 58 -13.42 0.32 -5.98
C ILE A 58 -12.49 0.97 -7.00
N VAL A 59 -11.58 1.86 -6.55
CA VAL A 59 -10.59 2.52 -7.42
C VAL A 59 -9.67 1.49 -8.08
N GLN A 60 -9.15 0.53 -7.30
CA GLN A 60 -8.30 -0.56 -7.79
C GLN A 60 -9.01 -1.37 -8.88
N ALA A 61 -10.27 -1.78 -8.66
CA ALA A 61 -11.03 -2.56 -9.64
C ALA A 61 -11.29 -1.77 -10.94
N LYS A 62 -11.57 -0.46 -10.83
CA LYS A 62 -11.75 0.41 -11.99
C LYS A 62 -10.47 0.57 -12.80
N LEU A 63 -9.34 0.87 -12.15
CA LEU A 63 -8.05 0.98 -12.83
C LEU A 63 -7.70 -0.30 -13.58
N ARG A 64 -7.90 -1.45 -12.93
CA ARG A 64 -7.71 -2.75 -13.59
C ARG A 64 -8.60 -2.94 -14.81
N SER A 65 -9.85 -2.49 -14.75
CA SER A 65 -10.80 -2.59 -15.87
C SER A 65 -10.38 -1.71 -17.05
N VAL A 66 -9.90 -0.49 -16.77
CA VAL A 66 -9.37 0.41 -17.80
C VAL A 66 -8.15 -0.22 -18.47
N ASP A 67 -7.24 -0.84 -17.70
CA ASP A 67 -6.07 -1.52 -18.26
C ASP A 67 -6.44 -2.65 -19.21
N LEU A 68 -7.45 -3.44 -18.84
CA LEU A 68 -7.93 -4.54 -19.67
C LEU A 68 -8.60 -4.02 -20.95
N LEU A 69 -9.40 -2.95 -20.86
CA LEU A 69 -10.03 -2.32 -22.02
C LEU A 69 -8.99 -1.73 -22.97
N CYS A 70 -7.96 -1.06 -22.42
CA CYS A 70 -6.82 -0.55 -23.16
C CYS A 70 -6.12 -1.64 -23.99
N VAL A 71 -5.85 -2.80 -23.37
CA VAL A 71 -5.27 -3.95 -24.07
C VAL A 71 -6.23 -4.50 -25.13
N ALA A 72 -7.53 -4.57 -24.85
CA ALA A 72 -8.52 -5.14 -25.76
C ALA A 72 -8.79 -4.27 -27.01
N VAL A 73 -8.77 -2.95 -26.88
CA VAL A 73 -9.09 -1.99 -27.97
C VAL A 73 -7.83 -1.56 -28.74
N GLY A 74 -6.63 -1.76 -28.17
CA GLY A 74 -5.36 -1.41 -28.82
C GLY A 74 -5.07 0.09 -28.83
N THR A 75 -5.76 0.89 -28.01
CA THR A 75 -5.53 2.34 -27.86
C THR A 75 -5.27 2.72 -26.40
N CYS A 76 -4.15 3.40 -26.14
CA CYS A 76 -3.72 3.80 -24.79
C CYS A 76 -3.20 5.25 -24.66
N ALA A 77 -2.96 5.96 -25.76
CA ALA A 77 -2.10 7.15 -25.73
C ALA A 77 -2.62 8.30 -24.83
N GLU A 78 -3.91 8.65 -24.89
CA GLU A 78 -4.51 9.72 -24.07
C GLU A 78 -5.02 9.27 -22.69
N ILE A 79 -5.29 7.98 -22.55
CA ILE A 79 -5.70 7.35 -21.28
C ILE A 79 -4.50 7.26 -20.31
N SER A 80 -3.28 7.27 -20.85
CA SER A 80 -2.02 7.04 -20.13
C SER A 80 -1.79 7.99 -18.96
N GLU A 81 -1.79 9.31 -19.14
CA GLU A 81 -1.39 10.25 -18.07
C GLU A 81 -2.34 10.22 -16.86
N ARG A 82 -3.66 10.23 -17.11
CA ARG A 82 -4.66 10.16 -16.05
C ARG A 82 -4.62 8.81 -15.32
N ASN A 83 -4.40 7.71 -16.04
CA ASN A 83 -4.21 6.41 -15.42
C ASN A 83 -2.95 6.38 -14.57
N GLU A 84 -1.85 6.95 -15.03
CA GLU A 84 -0.59 7.03 -14.27
C GLU A 84 -0.75 7.83 -12.98
N ILE A 85 -1.45 8.97 -13.00
CA ILE A 85 -1.78 9.72 -11.77
C ILE A 85 -2.62 8.84 -10.83
N SER A 86 -3.64 8.18 -11.37
CA SER A 86 -4.53 7.32 -10.59
C SER A 86 -3.79 6.13 -9.96
N ARG A 87 -2.80 5.55 -10.67
CA ARG A 87 -1.93 4.50 -10.13
C ARG A 87 -1.05 5.03 -9.02
N ARG A 88 -0.48 6.22 -9.18
CA ARG A 88 0.36 6.85 -8.14
C ARG A 88 -0.45 7.13 -6.89
N ASP A 89 -1.67 7.65 -7.03
CA ASP A 89 -2.56 7.89 -5.90
C ASP A 89 -3.00 6.60 -5.21
N LEU A 90 -3.29 5.54 -5.98
CA LEU A 90 -3.56 4.21 -5.43
C LEU A 90 -2.35 3.63 -4.69
N ALA A 91 -1.14 3.76 -5.25
CA ALA A 91 0.10 3.30 -4.64
C ALA A 91 0.41 4.08 -3.36
N LEU A 92 0.22 5.40 -3.36
CA LEU A 92 0.37 6.25 -2.19
C LEU A 92 -0.61 5.84 -1.08
N PHE A 93 -1.84 5.44 -1.44
CA PHE A 93 -2.82 4.98 -0.46
C PHE A 93 -2.51 3.59 0.12
N GLN A 94 -1.61 2.80 -0.50
CA GLN A 94 -1.09 1.58 0.13
C GLN A 94 -0.09 1.87 1.26
N HIS A 95 0.28 3.15 1.48
CA HIS A 95 1.09 3.54 2.64
C HIS A 95 0.48 2.99 3.93
N HIS A 96 1.33 2.52 4.84
CA HIS A 96 0.92 1.83 6.06
C HIS A 96 0.21 2.74 7.08
N ASP A 97 0.08 4.05 6.83
CA ASP A 97 -0.82 4.95 7.56
C ASP A 97 -2.05 5.40 6.78
N ALA A 98 -2.17 5.00 5.52
CA ALA A 98 -3.27 5.36 4.64
C ALA A 98 -4.36 4.27 4.65
N ILE A 99 -4.09 3.10 4.04
CA ILE A 99 -5.04 1.97 3.98
C ILE A 99 -5.40 1.43 5.38
N THR A 100 -4.49 1.54 6.34
CA THR A 100 -4.71 1.18 7.75
C THR A 100 -5.62 2.17 8.48
N GLY A 101 -5.72 3.41 7.96
CA GLY A 101 -6.49 4.49 8.53
C GLY A 101 -5.85 5.17 9.75
N THR A 102 -4.57 4.93 10.03
CA THR A 102 -3.86 5.46 11.21
C THR A 102 -3.36 6.90 11.04
N SER A 103 -3.46 7.48 9.84
CA SER A 103 -3.18 8.91 9.63
C SER A 103 -4.20 9.83 10.32
N GLN A 104 -3.76 11.06 10.60
CA GLN A 104 -4.62 12.11 11.13
C GLN A 104 -5.77 12.46 10.16
N ARG A 105 -6.88 12.98 10.70
CA ARG A 105 -8.06 13.33 9.91
C ARG A 105 -7.76 14.21 8.67
N PRO A 106 -6.95 15.28 8.75
CA PRO A 106 -6.65 16.11 7.57
C PRO A 106 -5.93 15.32 6.47
N VAL A 107 -5.01 14.42 6.84
CA VAL A 107 -4.26 13.57 5.91
C VAL A 107 -5.19 12.54 5.25
N MET A 108 -6.12 11.94 6.02
CA MET A 108 -7.13 11.04 5.47
C MET A 108 -8.06 11.75 4.47
N LEU A 109 -8.39 13.03 4.71
CA LEU A 109 -9.15 13.82 3.75
C LEU A 109 -8.33 14.10 2.48
N ASP A 110 -7.02 14.29 2.57
CA ASP A 110 -6.15 14.44 1.39
C ASP A 110 -6.15 13.17 0.54
N TYR A 111 -5.99 11.99 1.17
CA TYR A 111 -6.11 10.71 0.47
C TYR A 111 -7.45 10.54 -0.26
N LEU A 112 -8.56 10.93 0.39
CA LEU A 112 -9.87 10.85 -0.24
C LEU A 112 -9.98 11.79 -1.46
N LYS A 113 -9.46 13.03 -1.36
CA LYS A 113 -9.45 13.99 -2.47
C LYS A 113 -8.66 13.45 -3.65
N ARG A 114 -7.49 12.85 -3.41
CA ARG A 114 -6.67 12.21 -4.44
C ARG A 114 -7.41 11.13 -5.22
N PHE A 115 -8.24 10.33 -4.54
CA PHE A 115 -9.07 9.34 -5.22
C PHE A 115 -10.28 9.90 -5.99
N GLN A 116 -10.81 11.05 -5.60
CA GLN A 116 -11.99 11.63 -6.26
C GLN A 116 -11.69 12.09 -7.69
N PHE A 117 -10.55 12.75 -7.93
CA PHE A 117 -10.20 13.27 -9.26
C PHE A 117 -10.10 12.15 -10.35
N PRO A 118 -9.41 11.03 -10.11
CA PRO A 118 -9.45 9.83 -10.94
C PRO A 118 -10.84 9.22 -11.15
N THR A 119 -11.60 9.08 -10.08
CA THR A 119 -12.83 8.27 -10.11
C THR A 119 -13.94 8.93 -10.92
N PHE A 120 -14.04 10.26 -10.87
CA PHE A 120 -14.98 11.02 -11.70
C PHE A 120 -14.55 11.09 -13.17
N ALA A 121 -13.24 11.19 -13.44
CA ALA A 121 -12.72 11.17 -14.82
C ALA A 121 -12.94 9.81 -15.52
N LEU A 122 -12.87 8.70 -14.77
CA LEU A 122 -13.14 7.35 -15.30
C LEU A 122 -14.63 7.02 -15.47
N LEU A 123 -15.53 7.84 -14.92
CA LEU A 123 -16.98 7.60 -14.97
C LEU A 123 -17.69 8.26 -16.15
N GLY A 124 -17.01 9.12 -16.92
CA GLY A 124 -17.64 9.85 -18.02
C GLY A 124 -18.74 10.79 -17.51
N SER A 125 -18.39 12.06 -17.27
CA SER A 125 -19.37 13.15 -17.24
C SER A 125 -19.73 13.56 -18.65
#